data_AF-A0A212CJR5-F1
#
_entry.id   AF-A0A212CJR5-F1
#
_cell.length_a   1.000
_cell.length_b   1.000
_cell.length_c   1.000
_cell.angle_alpha   90.00
_cell.angle_beta   90.00
_cell.angle_gamma   90.00
#
_symmetry.space_group_name_H-M   'P 1'
#
loop_
_entity.id
_entity.type
_entity.pdbx_description
1 polymer ?
#
loop_
_entity_poly.entity_id
_entity_poly.type
_entity_poly.pdbx_seq_one_letter_code
_entity_poly.pdbx_strand_id
1 'polypeptide(L)'
;LTFEERDIIEGAFRQGQIRVLAATSTLSSGVNLPARRVIIRTPIFSGRLLDILTYKQMAGRAGRKGVDTVGESILVCKNSEKSKGIALLQGSLKPVRSCLQRQEGEEVTSSMIRAILEIIVGGVASTSQDIQTYASCTFLAASMKEGKQGIQKNKDSVQLGAIEACVMWLL
;
A
#
# COMPACT_ATOMS: atom_id res chain seq x y z
N LEU A 1 8.94 -9.85 -20.96
CA LEU A 1 8.23 -8.97 -21.90
C LEU A 1 8.71 -7.55 -21.72
N THR A 2 9.08 -6.89 -22.81
CA THR A 2 9.40 -5.46 -22.83
C THR A 2 8.15 -4.64 -22.49
N PHE A 3 8.28 -3.32 -22.38
CA PHE A 3 7.11 -2.46 -22.18
C PHE A 3 6.23 -2.44 -23.44
N GLU A 4 6.83 -2.36 -24.62
CA GLU A 4 6.15 -2.35 -25.92
C GLU A 4 5.34 -3.63 -26.16
N GLU A 5 5.92 -4.80 -25.86
CA GLU A 5 5.22 -6.08 -25.99
C GLU A 5 3.99 -6.15 -25.07
N ARG A 6 4.10 -5.62 -23.84
CA ARG A 6 2.99 -5.57 -22.89
C ARG A 6 1.86 -4.67 -23.40
N ASP A 7 2.20 -3.49 -23.92
CA ASP A 7 1.22 -2.54 -24.44
C ASP A 7 0.41 -3.13 -25.61
N ILE A 8 1.08 -3.82 -26.53
CA ILE A 8 0.43 -4.51 -27.66
C ILE A 8 -0.53 -5.59 -27.15
N ILE A 9 -0.09 -6.45 -26.22
CA ILE A 9 -0.91 -7.54 -25.67
C ILE A 9 -2.12 -6.98 -24.90
N GLU A 10 -1.93 -5.94 -24.10
CA GLU A 10 -3.01 -5.28 -23.36
C GLU A 10 -4.02 -4.61 -24.29
N GLY A 11 -3.55 -3.95 -25.36
CA GLY A 11 -4.40 -3.39 -26.41
C GLY A 11 -5.24 -4.45 -27.11
N ALA A 12 -4.61 -5.55 -27.52
CA ALA A 12 -5.30 -6.67 -28.18
C ALA A 12 -6.33 -7.36 -27.26
N PHE A 13 -6.06 -7.46 -25.95
CA PHE A 13 -7.02 -7.97 -24.97
C PHE A 13 -8.22 -7.02 -24.81
N ARG A 14 -7.98 -5.70 -24.74
CA ARG A 14 -9.04 -4.69 -24.61
C ARG A 14 -9.96 -4.65 -25.84
N GLN A 15 -9.41 -4.86 -27.03
CA GLN A 15 -10.16 -4.97 -28.29
C GLN A 15 -10.87 -6.33 -28.44
N GLY A 16 -10.59 -7.30 -27.56
CA GLY A 16 -11.16 -8.63 -27.60
C GLY A 16 -10.58 -9.54 -28.68
N GLN A 17 -9.46 -9.16 -29.31
CA GLN A 17 -8.70 -10.03 -30.20
C GLN A 17 -8.06 -11.18 -29.40
N ILE A 18 -7.52 -10.86 -28.23
CA ILE A 18 -7.12 -11.85 -27.23
C ILE A 18 -8.27 -12.00 -26.23
N ARG A 19 -8.80 -13.22 -26.11
CA ARG A 19 -9.92 -13.53 -25.21
C ARG A 19 -9.46 -13.99 -23.82
N VAL A 20 -8.25 -14.54 -23.73
CA VAL A 20 -7.68 -15.09 -22.49
C VAL A 20 -6.27 -14.57 -22.33
N LEU A 21 -5.99 -13.98 -21.17
CA LEU A 21 -4.66 -13.48 -20.81
C LEU A 21 -4.20 -14.16 -19.53
N ALA A 22 -3.10 -14.92 -19.61
CA ALA A 22 -2.42 -15.47 -18.44
C ALA A 22 -1.31 -14.50 -18.02
N ALA A 23 -1.39 -13.99 -16.79
CA ALA A 23 -0.48 -12.97 -16.28
C ALA A 23 0.00 -13.27 -14.85
N THR A 24 1.13 -12.67 -14.49
CA THR A 24 1.66 -12.68 -13.10
C THR A 24 1.10 -11.52 -12.30
N SER A 25 1.42 -11.47 -10.99
CA SER A 25 0.91 -10.43 -10.08
C SER A 25 1.29 -9.00 -10.48
N THR A 26 2.34 -8.80 -11.27
CA THR A 26 2.78 -7.47 -11.71
C THR A 26 1.75 -6.76 -12.57
N LEU A 27 0.90 -7.51 -13.32
CA LEU A 27 -0.20 -6.91 -14.09
C LEU A 27 -1.35 -6.43 -13.20
N SER A 28 -1.49 -6.97 -11.99
CA SER A 28 -2.60 -6.63 -11.10
C SER A 28 -2.54 -5.18 -10.60
N SER A 29 -1.33 -4.60 -10.50
CA SER A 29 -1.07 -3.22 -10.11
C SER A 29 -0.51 -2.43 -11.29
N GLY A 30 -1.25 -1.46 -11.84
CA GLY A 30 -0.66 -0.44 -12.73
C GLY A 30 -1.30 -0.25 -14.10
N VAL A 31 -2.27 -1.07 -14.51
CA VAL A 31 -2.97 -0.88 -15.81
C VAL A 31 -4.48 -1.03 -15.67
N ASN A 32 -5.28 -0.28 -16.45
CA ASN A 32 -6.73 -0.47 -16.49
C ASN A 32 -7.09 -1.53 -17.54
N LEU A 33 -7.18 -2.78 -17.10
CA LEU A 33 -7.47 -3.93 -17.95
C LEU A 33 -8.56 -4.80 -17.29
N PRO A 34 -9.84 -4.41 -17.42
CA PRO A 34 -10.95 -5.16 -16.85
C PRO A 34 -11.29 -6.38 -17.71
N ALA A 35 -11.74 -7.46 -17.07
CA ALA A 35 -12.14 -8.70 -17.71
C ALA A 35 -13.45 -9.18 -17.09
N ARG A 36 -14.31 -9.89 -17.86
CA ARG A 36 -15.54 -10.46 -17.29
C ARG A 36 -15.28 -11.40 -16.11
N ARG A 37 -14.22 -12.21 -16.23
CA ARG A 37 -13.80 -13.21 -15.25
C ARG A 37 -12.31 -13.09 -14.96
N VAL A 38 -11.95 -13.18 -13.68
CA VAL A 38 -10.57 -13.31 -13.22
C VAL A 38 -10.43 -14.66 -12.51
N ILE A 39 -9.36 -15.39 -12.84
CA ILE A 39 -9.04 -16.68 -12.21
C ILE A 39 -7.69 -16.56 -11.53
N ILE A 40 -7.67 -16.76 -10.21
CA ILE A 40 -6.46 -16.80 -9.40
C ILE A 40 -6.14 -18.28 -9.14
N ARG A 41 -5.07 -18.76 -9.78
CA ARG A 41 -4.73 -20.20 -9.84
C ARG A 41 -4.43 -20.84 -8.47
N THR A 42 -3.93 -20.07 -7.52
CA THR A 42 -3.57 -20.57 -6.17
C THR A 42 -3.51 -19.41 -5.19
N PRO A 43 -3.84 -19.61 -3.89
CA PRO A 43 -3.60 -18.62 -2.85
C PRO A 43 -2.12 -18.53 -2.45
N ILE A 44 -1.25 -19.43 -2.93
CA ILE A 44 0.17 -19.47 -2.55
C ILE A 44 1.03 -18.97 -3.71
N PHE A 45 1.67 -17.81 -3.53
CA PHE A 45 2.63 -17.23 -4.49
C PHE A 45 4.04 -17.32 -3.91
N SER A 46 4.95 -17.98 -4.63
CA SER A 46 6.35 -18.17 -4.22
C SER A 46 6.51 -18.74 -2.80
N GLY A 47 5.68 -19.73 -2.45
CA GLY A 47 5.69 -20.38 -1.13
C GLY A 47 5.03 -19.59 0.01
N ARG A 48 4.51 -18.38 -0.26
CA ARG A 48 3.85 -17.53 0.74
C ARG A 48 2.38 -17.34 0.40
N LEU A 49 1.55 -17.10 1.42
CA LEU A 49 0.17 -16.72 1.20
C LEU A 49 0.13 -15.36 0.48
N LEU A 50 -0.72 -15.25 -0.54
CA LEU A 50 -0.98 -14.01 -1.26
C LEU A 50 -1.42 -12.92 -0.27
N ASP A 51 -0.88 -11.71 -0.41
CA ASP A 51 -1.36 -10.59 0.42
C ASP A 51 -2.79 -10.19 0.04
N ILE A 52 -3.57 -9.75 1.03
CA ILE A 52 -4.97 -9.36 0.83
C ILE A 52 -5.07 -8.21 -0.18
N LEU A 53 -4.14 -7.25 -0.15
CA LEU A 53 -4.11 -6.15 -1.12
C LEU A 53 -3.98 -6.69 -2.54
N THR A 54 -3.00 -7.55 -2.79
CA THR A 54 -2.76 -8.14 -4.11
C THR A 54 -3.95 -8.97 -4.56
N TYR A 55 -4.55 -9.76 -3.66
CA TYR A 55 -5.77 -10.51 -3.96
C TYR A 55 -6.91 -9.58 -4.40
N LYS A 56 -7.20 -8.50 -3.65
CA LYS A 56 -8.27 -7.55 -3.98
C LYS A 56 -7.97 -6.78 -5.27
N GLN A 57 -6.70 -6.45 -5.54
CA GLN A 57 -6.27 -5.84 -6.81
C GLN A 57 -6.51 -6.75 -8.02
N MET A 58 -6.24 -8.06 -7.88
CA MET A 58 -6.56 -9.04 -8.92
C MET A 58 -8.07 -9.21 -9.10
N ALA A 59 -8.78 -9.52 -8.01
CA ALA A 59 -10.22 -9.77 -8.05
C ALA A 59 -11.02 -8.54 -8.52
N GLY A 60 -10.57 -7.33 -8.19
CA GLY A 60 -11.21 -6.07 -8.59
C GLY A 60 -11.18 -5.79 -10.10
N ARG A 61 -10.43 -6.57 -10.90
CA ARG A 61 -10.46 -6.51 -12.37
C ARG A 61 -11.62 -7.28 -12.98
N ALA A 62 -12.33 -8.08 -12.18
CA ALA A 62 -13.49 -8.82 -12.63
C ALA A 62 -14.70 -7.89 -12.80
N GLY A 63 -15.30 -7.92 -13.98
CA GLY A 63 -16.42 -7.09 -14.39
C GLY A 63 -15.98 -5.87 -15.20
N ARG A 64 -16.52 -5.72 -16.41
CA ARG A 64 -16.33 -4.53 -17.25
C ARG A 64 -17.50 -3.57 -17.05
N LYS A 65 -17.23 -2.40 -16.48
CA LYS A 65 -18.24 -1.34 -16.26
C LYS A 65 -18.94 -0.99 -17.58
N GLY A 66 -20.27 -1.06 -17.58
CA GLY A 66 -21.10 -0.74 -18.75
C GLY A 66 -21.17 -1.83 -19.83
N VAL A 67 -20.51 -2.98 -19.64
CA VAL A 67 -20.52 -4.09 -20.61
C VAL A 67 -21.04 -5.37 -19.98
N ASP A 68 -20.50 -5.77 -18.82
CA ASP A 68 -20.95 -6.98 -18.12
C ASP A 68 -21.97 -6.64 -17.03
N THR A 69 -22.96 -7.51 -16.84
CA THR A 69 -23.93 -7.42 -15.74
C THR A 69 -23.32 -7.83 -14.39
N VAL A 70 -22.34 -8.73 -14.42
CA VAL A 70 -21.64 -9.27 -13.25
C VAL A 70 -20.16 -9.48 -13.57
N GLY A 71 -19.31 -9.32 -12.56
CA GLY A 71 -17.90 -9.70 -12.60
C GLY A 71 -17.67 -10.94 -11.74
N GLU A 72 -16.93 -11.92 -12.26
CA GLU A 72 -16.65 -13.16 -11.53
C GLU A 72 -15.17 -13.30 -11.17
N SER A 73 -14.87 -13.53 -9.89
CA SER A 73 -13.53 -13.82 -9.41
C SER A 73 -13.47 -15.23 -8.81
N ILE A 74 -12.66 -16.10 -9.39
CA ILE A 74 -12.51 -17.50 -8.96
C ILE A 74 -11.13 -17.68 -8.34
N LEU A 75 -11.08 -18.04 -7.07
CA LEU A 75 -9.84 -18.46 -6.40
C LEU A 75 -9.79 -19.99 -6.35
N VAL A 76 -8.85 -20.58 -7.06
CA VAL A 76 -8.64 -22.03 -7.06
C VAL A 76 -7.77 -22.41 -5.86
N CYS A 77 -8.26 -23.34 -5.03
CA CYS A 77 -7.58 -23.81 -3.82
C CYS A 77 -7.57 -25.33 -3.76
N LYS A 78 -6.50 -25.89 -3.18
CA LYS A 78 -6.52 -27.29 -2.69
C LYS A 78 -7.31 -27.37 -1.38
N ASN A 79 -7.73 -28.58 -1.00
CA ASN A 79 -8.40 -28.81 0.28
C ASN A 79 -7.57 -28.31 1.48
N SER A 80 -6.24 -28.50 1.44
CA SER A 80 -5.31 -28.02 2.47
C SER A 80 -5.17 -26.49 2.53
N GLU A 81 -5.59 -25.78 1.50
CA GLU A 81 -5.48 -24.31 1.37
C GLU A 81 -6.82 -23.61 1.55
N LYS A 82 -7.92 -24.36 1.74
CA LYS A 82 -9.29 -23.84 1.79
C LYS A 82 -9.46 -22.74 2.85
N SER A 83 -8.93 -22.96 4.06
CA SER A 83 -8.99 -21.96 5.13
C SER A 83 -8.27 -20.66 4.76
N LYS A 84 -7.10 -20.76 4.14
CA LYS A 84 -6.33 -19.61 3.63
C LYS A 84 -7.08 -18.87 2.53
N GLY A 85 -7.72 -19.60 1.61
CA GLY A 85 -8.55 -19.03 0.57
C GLY A 85 -9.74 -18.24 1.14
N ILE A 86 -10.47 -18.83 2.09
CA ILE A 86 -11.59 -18.15 2.77
C ILE A 86 -11.11 -16.87 3.46
N ALA A 87 -9.95 -16.92 4.12
CA ALA A 87 -9.37 -15.75 4.78
C ALA A 87 -9.07 -14.60 3.78
N LEU A 88 -8.68 -14.89 2.53
CA LEU A 88 -8.48 -13.87 1.51
C LEU A 88 -9.79 -13.27 1.02
N LEU A 89 -10.84 -14.09 0.86
CA LEU A 89 -12.16 -13.64 0.42
C LEU A 89 -12.78 -12.68 1.45
N GLN A 90 -12.75 -13.09 2.72
CA GLN A 90 -13.34 -12.37 3.85
C GLN A 90 -12.42 -11.29 4.44
N GLY A 91 -11.13 -11.33 4.11
CA GLY A 91 -10.13 -10.40 4.63
C GLY A 91 -10.39 -8.96 4.22
N SER A 92 -10.17 -8.04 5.16
CA SER A 92 -10.17 -6.60 4.94
C SER A 92 -8.74 -6.07 4.78
N LEU A 93 -8.62 -4.90 4.14
CA LEU A 93 -7.34 -4.21 4.05
C LEU A 93 -6.92 -3.72 5.43
N LYS A 94 -5.63 -3.82 5.72
CA LYS A 94 -5.05 -3.24 6.94
C LYS A 94 -5.17 -1.71 6.86
N PRO A 95 -5.49 -1.03 7.98
CA PRO A 95 -5.47 0.43 8.02
C PRO A 95 -4.12 0.98 7.57
N VAL A 96 -4.15 2.12 6.88
CA VAL A 96 -2.95 2.84 6.48
C VAL A 96 -2.23 3.33 7.74
N ARG A 97 -0.92 3.14 7.79
CA ARG A 97 -0.06 3.64 8.87
C ARG A 97 0.99 4.57 8.27
N SER A 98 1.37 5.59 9.04
CA SER A 98 2.43 6.50 8.61
C SER A 98 3.76 5.77 8.52
N CYS A 99 4.43 5.87 7.37
CA CYS A 99 5.78 5.36 7.17
C CYS A 99 6.86 6.14 7.93
N LEU A 100 6.47 7.21 8.63
CA LEU A 100 7.33 7.98 9.53
C LEU A 100 7.30 7.43 10.97
N GLN A 101 6.42 6.47 11.27
CA GLN A 101 6.30 5.87 12.60
C GLN A 101 7.56 5.07 12.95
N ARG A 102 8.09 5.32 14.16
CA ARG A 102 9.26 4.60 14.70
C ARG A 102 9.03 3.09 14.76
N GLN A 103 10.06 2.32 14.44
CA GLN A 103 10.12 0.89 14.73
C GLN A 103 10.65 0.69 16.17
N GLU A 104 10.28 -0.42 16.81
CA GLU A 104 10.78 -0.75 18.15
C GLU A 104 12.30 -0.87 18.13
N GLY A 105 12.99 -0.04 18.92
CA GLY A 105 14.46 -0.03 19.05
C GLY A 105 15.18 1.09 18.29
N GLU A 106 14.51 1.88 17.45
CA GLU A 106 15.11 3.01 16.73
C GLU A 106 14.64 4.36 17.27
N GLU A 107 15.59 5.28 17.53
CA GLU A 107 15.27 6.65 17.94
C GLU A 107 14.64 7.46 16.80
N VAL A 108 14.99 7.18 15.55
CA VAL A 108 14.61 7.95 14.37
C VAL A 108 14.44 7.05 13.14
N THR A 109 13.45 7.33 12.28
CA THR A 109 13.28 6.63 10.99
C THR A 109 14.03 7.32 9.85
N SER A 110 14.61 6.54 8.93
CA SER A 110 15.26 7.08 7.71
C SER A 110 14.31 7.96 6.89
N SER A 111 13.03 7.62 6.83
CA SER A 111 11.99 8.41 6.16
C SER A 111 11.84 9.81 6.77
N MET A 112 11.90 9.92 8.11
CA MET A 112 11.81 11.21 8.81
C MET A 112 13.09 12.04 8.61
N ILE A 113 14.26 11.41 8.70
CA ILE A 113 15.55 12.07 8.42
C ILE A 113 15.52 12.68 7.03
N ARG A 114 15.13 11.89 6.03
CA ARG A 114 15.05 12.35 4.64
C ARG A 114 14.09 13.54 4.51
N ALA A 115 12.90 13.44 5.08
CA ALA A 115 11.90 14.50 5.04
C ALA A 115 12.39 15.81 5.68
N ILE A 116 13.07 15.73 6.82
CA ILE A 116 13.63 16.90 7.52
C ILE A 116 14.82 17.48 6.73
N LEU A 117 15.70 16.63 6.18
CA LEU A 117 16.83 17.08 5.38
C LEU A 117 16.36 17.82 4.12
N GLU A 118 15.32 17.33 3.44
CA GLU A 118 14.75 17.95 2.25
C GLU A 118 14.24 19.38 2.52
N ILE A 119 13.58 19.63 3.65
CA ILE A 119 13.08 20.97 4.00
C ILE A 119 14.19 21.93 4.47
N ILE A 120 15.25 21.42 5.12
CA ILE A 120 16.39 22.24 5.55
C ILE A 120 17.23 22.64 4.34
N VAL A 121 17.64 21.68 3.51
CA VAL A 121 18.45 21.93 2.32
C VAL A 121 17.67 22.76 1.29
N GLY A 122 16.36 22.55 1.19
CA GLY A 122 15.48 23.37 0.36
C GLY A 122 15.27 24.80 0.85
N GLY A 123 15.78 25.16 2.04
CA GLY A 123 15.61 26.49 2.64
C GLY A 123 14.19 26.81 3.09
N VAL A 124 13.32 25.78 3.20
CA VAL A 124 11.92 25.92 3.63
C VAL A 124 11.82 25.97 5.15
N ALA A 125 12.73 25.29 5.85
CA ALA A 125 12.85 25.32 7.30
C ALA A 125 14.28 25.71 7.69
N SER A 126 14.41 26.71 8.58
CA SER A 126 15.72 27.16 9.07
C SER A 126 15.80 27.20 10.58
N THR A 127 14.66 27.11 11.27
CA THR A 127 14.58 27.12 12.72
C THR A 127 13.96 25.82 13.25
N SER A 128 14.22 25.49 14.51
CA SER A 128 13.58 24.35 15.18
C SER A 128 12.04 24.46 15.16
N GLN A 129 11.50 25.68 15.23
CA GLN A 129 10.07 25.94 15.16
C GLN A 129 9.47 25.55 13.79
N ASP A 130 10.20 25.79 12.70
CA ASP A 130 9.77 25.41 11.35
C ASP A 130 9.69 23.88 11.22
N ILE A 131 10.69 23.18 11.78
CA ILE A 131 10.75 21.72 11.77
C ILE A 131 9.59 21.12 12.59
N GLN A 132 9.28 21.69 13.76
CA GLN A 132 8.11 21.29 14.54
C GLN A 132 6.79 21.55 13.80
N THR A 133 6.69 22.69 13.11
CA THR A 133 5.51 23.04 12.32
C THR A 133 5.32 22.03 11.18
N TYR A 134 6.40 21.72 10.44
CA TYR A 134 6.39 20.68 9.41
C TYR A 134 5.94 19.33 9.96
N ALA A 135 6.53 18.90 11.09
CA ALA A 135 6.19 17.63 11.72
C ALA A 135 4.69 17.56 12.10
N SER A 136 4.11 18.67 12.54
CA SER A 136 2.68 18.78 12.89
C SER A 136 1.73 18.60 11.71
N CYS A 137 2.22 18.81 10.48
CA CYS A 137 1.48 18.65 9.22
C CYS A 137 1.60 17.23 8.64
N THR A 138 2.38 16.34 9.24
CA THR A 138 2.57 14.98 8.73
C THR A 138 1.35 14.09 8.97
N PHE A 139 1.17 13.05 8.14
CA PHE A 139 0.17 12.01 8.39
C PHE A 139 0.38 11.32 9.76
N LEU A 140 1.64 11.23 10.23
CA LEU A 140 1.94 10.71 11.57
C LEU A 140 1.26 11.57 12.65
N ALA A 141 1.39 12.89 12.59
CA ALA A 141 0.75 13.80 13.54
C ALA A 141 -0.78 13.76 13.44
N ALA A 142 -1.34 13.65 12.23
CA ALA A 142 -2.77 13.50 12.02
C ALA A 142 -3.33 12.23 12.69
N SER A 143 -2.69 11.07 12.49
CA SER A 143 -3.12 9.80 13.10
C SER A 143 -3.05 9.79 14.63
N MET A 144 -2.18 10.62 15.23
CA MET A 144 -2.07 10.71 16.70
C MET A 144 -3.13 11.62 17.33
N LYS A 145 -3.58 12.65 16.61
CA LYS A 145 -4.68 13.53 17.08
C LYS A 145 -5.99 12.75 17.20
N GLU A 146 -6.26 11.83 16.27
CA GLU A 146 -7.45 10.96 16.33
C GLU A 146 -7.38 9.93 17.47
N GLY A 147 -6.21 9.34 17.73
CA GLY A 147 -6.03 8.36 18.81
C GLY A 147 -6.15 8.92 20.24
N LYS A 148 -5.98 10.25 20.42
CA LYS A 148 -6.03 10.91 21.74
C LYS A 148 -7.42 11.29 22.23
N GLN A 149 -8.46 11.17 21.41
CA GLN A 149 -9.83 11.36 21.89
C GLN A 149 -10.32 10.20 22.79
N GLY A 150 -9.55 9.10 22.90
CA GLY A 150 -9.92 7.93 23.72
C GLY A 150 -8.99 7.55 24.88
N ILE A 151 -7.75 8.07 25.00
CA ILE A 151 -6.81 7.64 26.06
C ILE A 151 -5.95 8.81 26.55
N GLN A 152 -5.91 8.98 27.88
CA GLN A 152 -5.23 10.03 28.65
C GLN A 152 -3.74 10.27 28.28
N LYS A 153 -3.37 11.54 28.43
CA LYS A 153 -2.05 12.20 28.26
C LYS A 153 -0.86 11.43 28.85
N ASN A 154 -0.20 10.56 28.08
CA ASN A 154 1.14 10.07 28.44
C ASN A 154 2.10 9.76 27.26
N LYS A 155 1.72 10.10 26.01
CA LYS A 155 2.56 9.85 24.81
C LYS A 155 3.21 11.10 24.20
N ASP A 156 2.95 12.29 24.74
CA ASP A 156 3.45 13.56 24.19
C ASP A 156 4.95 13.79 24.37
N SER A 157 5.53 13.32 25.49
CA SER A 157 6.96 13.50 25.78
C SER A 157 7.87 12.67 24.88
N VAL A 158 7.43 11.50 24.44
CA VAL A 158 8.28 10.54 23.71
C VAL A 158 8.54 10.98 22.26
N GLN A 159 7.63 11.74 21.64
CA GLN A 159 7.75 12.14 20.23
C GLN A 159 8.31 13.53 19.99
N LEU A 160 8.18 14.46 20.94
CA LEU A 160 8.94 15.71 20.88
C LEU A 160 10.45 15.39 20.83
N GLY A 161 10.87 14.41 21.64
CA GLY A 161 12.21 13.84 21.58
C GLY A 161 12.55 13.12 20.27
N ALA A 162 11.58 12.75 19.42
CA ALA A 162 11.87 12.17 18.10
C ALA A 162 12.32 13.19 17.10
N ILE A 163 11.60 14.30 17.04
CA ILE A 163 11.90 15.40 16.14
C ILE A 163 13.21 16.05 16.59
N GLU A 164 13.35 16.28 17.89
CA GLU A 164 14.60 16.78 18.49
C GLU A 164 15.77 15.82 18.25
N ALA A 165 15.60 14.50 18.42
CA ALA A 165 16.64 13.52 18.09
C ALA A 165 17.00 13.52 16.59
N CYS A 166 16.03 13.70 15.68
CA CYS A 166 16.33 13.84 14.25
C CYS A 166 17.16 15.09 13.97
N VAL A 167 16.77 16.23 14.57
CA VAL A 167 17.46 17.51 14.40
C VAL A 167 18.88 17.42 14.97
N MET A 168 19.04 16.81 16.15
CA MET A 168 20.35 16.57 16.77
C MET A 168 21.22 15.58 16.00
N TRP A 169 20.63 14.64 15.25
CA TRP A 169 21.37 13.72 14.40
C TRP A 169 21.84 14.38 13.10
N LEU A 170 21.11 15.37 12.60
CA LEU A 170 21.38 16.07 11.35
C LEU A 170 22.39 17.23 11.48
N LEU A 171 22.61 17.71 12.70
CA LEU A 171 23.56 18.80 13.04
C LEU A 171 24.85 18.22 13.63
#